data_AF-A0A962GY04-F1
#
_entry.id   AF-A0A962GY04-F1
#
_cell.length_a   1.000
_cell.length_b   1.000
_cell.length_c   1.000
_cell.angle_alpha   90.00
_cell.angle_beta   90.00
_cell.angle_gamma   90.00
#
_symmetry.space_group_name_H-M   'P 1'
#
loop_
_entity.id
_entity.type
_entity.pdbx_description
1 polymer ?
#
loop_
_entity_poly.entity_id
_entity_poly.type
_entity_poly.pdbx_seq_one_letter_code
_entity_poly.pdbx_strand_id
1 'polypeptide(L)'
;MFSAAEKQRILDLADACVRGELGALLRREGIYHSHLTDWRVQLARGGQSGLVPRTPGPTPKLDAKDREIAALNSKLKKLEKELAIVNGLVDLQKKVQTMFSTMRPDDKP
;
A
#
# COMPACT_ATOMS: atom_id res chain seq x y z
N MET A 1 -22.82 -16.64 7.67
CA MET A 1 -21.55 -15.95 8.00
C MET A 1 -21.84 -14.46 7.90
N PHE A 2 -21.68 -13.69 8.98
CA PHE A 2 -22.01 -12.26 8.98
C PHE A 2 -20.88 -11.43 8.37
N SER A 3 -21.22 -10.55 7.44
CA SER A 3 -20.32 -9.54 6.89
C SER A 3 -19.97 -8.47 7.94
N ALA A 4 -18.88 -7.74 7.75
CA ALA A 4 -18.47 -6.68 8.67
C ALA A 4 -19.56 -5.58 8.79
N ALA A 5 -20.21 -5.24 7.68
CA ALA A 5 -21.28 -4.24 7.65
C ALA A 5 -22.51 -4.68 8.46
N GLU A 6 -22.89 -5.96 8.35
CA GLU A 6 -24.00 -6.52 9.15
C GLU A 6 -23.66 -6.51 10.64
N LYS A 7 -22.46 -6.91 11.02
CA LYS A 7 -22.01 -6.88 12.42
C LYS A 7 -22.05 -5.47 13.00
N GLN A 8 -21.58 -4.48 12.23
CA GLN A 8 -21.58 -3.08 12.66
C GLN A 8 -23.00 -2.55 12.82
N ARG A 9 -23.88 -2.79 11.84
CA ARG A 9 -25.31 -2.43 11.96
C ARG A 9 -25.94 -3.02 13.20
N ILE A 10 -25.67 -4.29 13.51
CA ILE A 10 -26.24 -4.97 14.69
C ILE A 10 -25.66 -4.38 15.98
N LEU A 11 -24.36 -4.05 16.03
CA LEU A 11 -23.76 -3.38 17.18
C LEU A 11 -24.39 -2.00 17.42
N ASP A 12 -24.58 -1.20 16.38
CA ASP A 12 -25.22 0.12 16.48
C ASP A 12 -26.66 -0.01 16.99
N LEU A 13 -27.42 -1.00 16.49
CA LEU A 13 -28.77 -1.30 16.97
C LEU A 13 -28.76 -1.79 18.42
N ALA A 14 -27.78 -2.61 18.81
CA ALA A 14 -27.64 -3.12 20.16
C ALA A 14 -27.29 -2.03 21.17
N ASP A 15 -26.51 -1.03 20.74
CA ASP A 15 -26.15 0.13 21.56
C ASP A 15 -27.31 1.15 21.65
N ALA A 16 -28.17 1.21 20.62
CA ALA A 16 -29.39 2.04 20.63
C ALA A 16 -30.56 1.42 21.44
N CYS A 17 -30.54 0.12 21.70
CA CYS A 17 -31.60 -0.58 22.45
C CYS A 17 -31.58 -0.23 23.94
N VAL A 18 -32.76 0.08 24.51
CA VAL A 18 -32.94 0.27 25.97
C VAL A 18 -33.24 -1.09 26.63
N ARG A 19 -32.97 -1.19 27.94
CA ARG A 19 -33.12 -2.42 28.76
C ARG A 19 -34.38 -3.22 28.39
N GLY A 20 -34.20 -4.46 27.91
CA GLY A 20 -35.26 -5.40 27.54
C GLY A 20 -35.44 -5.59 26.02
N GLU A 21 -35.07 -4.61 25.20
CA GLU A 21 -35.22 -4.68 23.74
C GLU A 21 -34.09 -5.47 23.06
N LEU A 22 -32.92 -5.51 23.70
CA LEU A 22 -31.75 -6.24 23.21
C LEU A 22 -32.07 -7.73 22.96
N GLY A 23 -32.84 -8.36 23.86
CA GLY A 23 -33.21 -9.77 23.72
C GLY A 23 -34.15 -10.03 22.53
N ALA A 24 -35.01 -9.06 22.18
CA ALA A 24 -35.87 -9.16 20.99
C ALA A 24 -35.06 -8.98 19.71
N LEU A 25 -34.12 -8.04 19.70
CA LEU A 25 -33.18 -7.83 18.59
C LEU A 25 -32.34 -9.10 18.33
N LEU A 26 -31.76 -9.69 19.37
CA LEU A 26 -30.96 -10.91 19.28
C LEU A 26 -31.75 -12.07 18.68
N ARG A 27 -33.01 -12.26 19.08
CA ARG A 27 -33.90 -13.28 18.53
C ARG A 27 -34.27 -13.01 17.06
N ARG A 28 -34.50 -11.75 16.69
CA ARG A 28 -34.83 -11.36 15.30
C ARG A 28 -33.66 -11.60 14.35
N GLU A 29 -32.46 -11.25 14.78
CA GLU A 29 -31.23 -11.39 13.98
C GLU A 29 -30.61 -12.79 14.11
N GLY A 30 -31.16 -13.66 14.98
CA GLY A 30 -30.70 -15.05 15.17
C GLY A 30 -29.32 -15.18 15.81
N ILE A 31 -28.91 -14.20 16.62
CA ILE A 31 -27.59 -14.14 17.24
C ILE A 31 -27.67 -14.22 18.76
N TYR A 32 -26.57 -14.66 19.38
CA TYR A 32 -26.43 -14.76 20.83
C TYR A 32 -25.67 -13.57 21.40
N HIS A 33 -25.84 -13.34 22.71
CA HIS A 33 -25.13 -12.28 23.44
C HIS A 33 -23.60 -12.43 23.35
N SER A 34 -23.09 -13.67 23.32
CA SER A 34 -21.66 -13.95 23.10
C SER A 34 -21.12 -13.33 21.81
N HIS A 35 -21.89 -13.36 20.72
CA HIS A 35 -21.47 -12.76 19.46
C HIS A 35 -21.29 -11.25 19.58
N LEU A 36 -22.16 -10.55 20.31
CA LEU A 36 -22.01 -9.11 20.55
C LEU A 36 -20.74 -8.80 21.35
N THR A 37 -20.49 -9.57 22.40
CA THR A 37 -19.28 -9.42 23.21
C THR A 37 -18.02 -9.65 22.36
N ASP A 38 -18.00 -10.70 21.56
CA ASP A 38 -16.87 -11.01 20.67
C ASP A 38 -16.66 -9.92 19.62
N TRP A 39 -17.74 -9.40 19.03
CA TRP A 39 -17.65 -8.31 18.04
C TRP A 39 -17.21 -6.99 18.67
N ARG A 40 -17.63 -6.68 19.90
CA ARG A 40 -17.13 -5.51 20.65
C ARG A 40 -15.64 -5.61 20.93
N VAL A 41 -15.14 -6.79 21.30
CA VAL A 41 -13.70 -7.04 21.49
C VAL A 41 -12.94 -6.92 20.17
N GLN A 42 -13.49 -7.44 19.07
CA GLN A 42 -12.92 -7.30 17.72
C GLN A 42 -12.85 -5.84 17.29
N LEU A 43 -13.91 -5.06 17.54
CA LEU A 43 -13.97 -3.64 17.25
C LEU A 43 -12.96 -2.84 18.10
N ALA A 44 -12.84 -3.15 19.40
CA ALA A 44 -11.87 -2.50 20.28
C ALA A 44 -10.41 -2.78 19.88
N ARG A 45 -10.11 -3.97 19.34
CA ARG A 45 -8.75 -4.38 18.95
C ARG A 45 -8.33 -3.89 17.56
N GLY A 46 -9.26 -3.72 16.63
CA GLY A 46 -8.93 -3.46 15.22
C GLY A 46 -9.90 -2.54 14.47
N GLY A 47 -10.79 -1.84 15.19
CA GLY A 47 -11.84 -1.03 14.58
C GLY A 47 -12.74 -1.86 13.65
N GLN A 48 -13.29 -1.20 12.63
CA GLN A 48 -14.14 -1.86 11.63
C GLN A 48 -13.40 -2.98 10.86
N SER A 49 -12.08 -2.85 10.69
CA SER A 49 -11.23 -3.87 10.08
C SER A 49 -11.15 -5.16 10.91
N GLY A 50 -11.35 -5.08 12.22
CA GLY A 50 -11.40 -6.24 13.11
C GLY A 50 -12.70 -7.05 13.01
N LEU A 51 -13.78 -6.45 12.51
CA LEU A 51 -15.08 -7.12 12.30
C LEU A 51 -15.11 -7.96 11.02
N VAL A 52 -14.19 -7.69 10.08
CA VAL A 52 -14.03 -8.48 8.85
C VAL A 52 -13.61 -9.90 9.24
N PRO A 53 -14.32 -10.94 8.76
CA PRO A 53 -13.91 -12.32 8.99
C PRO A 53 -12.47 -12.51 8.50
N ARG A 54 -11.55 -12.76 9.42
CA ARG A 54 -10.14 -12.97 9.07
C ARG A 54 -10.06 -14.25 8.27
N THR A 55 -9.69 -14.16 7.00
CA THR A 55 -9.42 -15.33 6.16
C THR A 55 -8.35 -16.18 6.84
N PRO A 56 -8.59 -17.47 7.11
CA PRO A 56 -7.58 -18.34 7.68
C PRO A 56 -6.42 -18.48 6.69
N GLY A 57 -5.23 -18.06 7.10
CA GLY A 57 -4.02 -18.19 6.30
C GLY A 57 -3.03 -17.05 6.55
N PRO A 58 -1.73 -17.25 6.28
CA PRO A 58 -0.77 -16.16 6.25
C PRO A 58 -1.22 -15.14 5.21
N THR A 59 -1.33 -13.86 5.58
CA THR A 59 -1.42 -12.78 4.59
C THR A 59 -0.22 -12.92 3.64
N PRO A 60 -0.42 -13.00 2.31
CA PRO A 60 0.70 -13.16 1.38
C PRO A 60 1.67 -12.00 1.58
N LYS A 61 2.85 -12.30 2.13
CA LYS A 61 3.97 -11.36 2.21
C LYS A 61 4.48 -11.16 0.78
N LEU A 62 4.49 -9.91 0.34
CA LEU A 62 4.78 -9.40 -1.00
C LEU A 62 3.65 -9.64 -2.01
N ASP A 63 2.87 -8.58 -2.21
CA ASP A 63 1.92 -8.47 -3.30
C ASP A 63 2.67 -8.58 -4.64
N ALA A 64 2.03 -9.07 -5.70
CA ALA A 64 2.66 -9.17 -7.02
C ALA A 64 3.20 -7.81 -7.49
N LYS A 65 2.53 -6.74 -7.04
CA LYS A 65 2.90 -5.33 -7.23
C LYS A 65 4.25 -4.97 -6.61
N ASP A 66 4.58 -5.50 -5.43
CA ASP A 66 5.85 -5.18 -4.76
C ASP A 66 7.04 -5.74 -5.55
N ARG A 67 6.86 -6.91 -6.16
CA ARG A 67 7.89 -7.51 -7.04
C ARG A 67 8.07 -6.71 -8.32
N GLU A 68 6.98 -6.23 -8.89
CA GLU A 68 7.01 -5.39 -10.08
C GLU A 68 7.70 -4.05 -9.80
N ILE A 69 7.38 -3.40 -8.68
CA ILE A 69 8.04 -2.17 -8.23
C ILE A 69 9.55 -2.39 -8.05
N ALA A 70 9.96 -3.49 -7.40
CA ALA A 70 11.37 -3.81 -7.23
C ALA A 70 12.09 -4.04 -8.57
N ALA A 71 11.45 -4.75 -9.50
CA ALA A 71 11.99 -5.00 -10.84
C ALA A 71 12.13 -3.70 -11.64
N LEU A 72 11.12 -2.82 -11.60
CA LEU A 72 11.14 -1.53 -12.26
C LEU A 72 12.24 -0.61 -11.68
N ASN A 73 12.36 -0.55 -10.35
CA ASN A 73 13.40 0.24 -9.70
C ASN A 73 14.83 -0.23 -10.07
N SER A 74 15.03 -1.54 -10.18
CA SER A 74 16.31 -2.10 -10.63
C SER A 74 16.63 -1.70 -12.08
N LYS A 75 15.63 -1.68 -12.96
CA LYS A 75 15.79 -1.21 -14.35
C LYS A 75 16.12 0.28 -14.42
N LEU A 76 15.39 1.12 -13.68
CA LEU A 76 15.66 2.57 -13.61
C LEU A 76 17.11 2.84 -13.21
N LYS A 77 17.60 2.19 -12.15
CA LYS A 77 18.98 2.36 -11.68
C LYS A 77 20.03 1.93 -12.71
N LYS A 78 19.74 0.93 -13.55
CA LYS A 78 20.64 0.53 -14.64
C LYS A 78 20.66 1.59 -15.75
N LEU A 79 19.49 2.03 -16.18
CA LEU A 79 19.35 3.06 -17.21
C LEU A 79 20.02 4.38 -16.78
N GLU A 80 19.87 4.79 -15.51
CA GLU A 80 20.53 5.99 -14.98
C GLU A 80 22.05 5.90 -15.04
N LYS A 81 22.62 4.72 -14.75
CA LYS A 81 24.07 4.50 -14.88
C LYS A 81 24.54 4.58 -16.33
N GLU A 82 23.78 3.99 -17.25
CA GLU A 82 24.09 4.06 -18.68
C GLU A 82 24.04 5.50 -19.19
N LEU A 83 23.00 6.26 -18.80
CA LEU A 83 22.90 7.69 -19.11
C LEU A 83 24.06 8.49 -18.54
N ALA A 84 24.50 8.20 -17.31
CA ALA A 84 25.64 8.88 -16.71
C ALA A 84 26.94 8.63 -17.50
N ILE A 85 27.15 7.41 -18.00
CA ILE A 85 28.30 7.06 -18.84
C ILE A 85 28.25 7.81 -20.17
N VAL A 86 27.09 7.77 -20.86
CA VAL A 86 26.91 8.44 -22.16
C VAL A 86 27.10 9.95 -22.03
N ASN A 87 26.50 10.56 -21.01
CA ASN A 87 26.67 12.00 -20.76
C ASN A 87 28.13 12.35 -20.44
N GLY A 88 28.82 11.51 -19.67
CA GLY A 88 30.25 11.67 -19.40
C GLY A 88 31.11 11.61 -20.67
N LEU A 89 30.77 10.73 -21.62
CA LEU A 89 31.46 10.64 -22.91
C LEU A 89 31.24 11.90 -23.76
N VAL A 90 30.00 12.41 -23.81
CA VAL A 90 29.67 13.65 -24.50
C VAL A 90 30.42 14.84 -23.91
N ASP A 91 30.51 14.91 -22.58
CA ASP A 91 31.25 15.97 -21.90
C ASP A 91 32.76 15.88 -22.13
N LEU A 92 33.31 14.66 -22.17
CA LEU A 92 34.71 14.45 -22.55
C LEU A 92 34.97 14.91 -23.98
N GLN A 93 34.11 14.54 -24.94
CA GLN A 93 34.21 15.01 -26.33
C GLN A 93 34.24 16.53 -26.41
N LYS A 94 33.31 17.21 -25.72
CA LYS A 94 33.27 18.68 -25.67
C LYS A 94 34.57 19.27 -25.12
N LYS A 95 35.09 18.73 -24.01
CA LYS A 95 36.35 19.20 -23.40
C LYS A 95 37.54 19.05 -24.36
N VAL A 96 37.63 17.91 -25.04
CA VAL A 96 38.69 17.66 -26.04
C VAL A 96 38.58 18.66 -27.18
N GLN A 97 37.38 18.88 -27.72
CA GLN A 97 37.17 19.87 -28.78
C GLN A 97 37.58 21.27 -28.34
N THR A 98 37.21 21.70 -27.13
CA THR A 98 37.64 23.00 -26.58
C THR A 98 39.17 23.08 -26.46
N MET A 99 39.84 22.03 -25.97
CA MET A 99 41.31 22.01 -25.89
C MET A 99 41.96 22.14 -27.27
N PHE A 100 41.45 21.41 -28.27
CA PHE A 100 41.93 21.51 -29.66
C PHE A 100 41.69 22.90 -30.25
N SER A 101 40.55 23.53 -29.97
CA SER A 101 40.27 24.91 -30.38
C SER A 101 41.22 25.91 -29.72
N THR A 102 41.55 25.73 -28.45
CA THR A 102 42.50 26.60 -27.74
C THR A 102 43.95 26.39 -28.19
N MET A 103 44.32 25.16 -28.58
CA MET A 103 45.68 24.81 -29.01
C MET A 103 45.95 25.13 -30.48
N ARG A 104 44.91 25.35 -31.29
CA ARG A 104 45.04 25.83 -32.67
C ARG A 104 45.13 27.37 -32.61
N PRO A 105 46.33 27.99 -32.71
CA PRO A 105 46.37 29.42 -32.94
C PRO A 105 45.71 29.68 -34.30
N ASP A 106 44.99 30.78 -34.41
CA ASP A 106 44.37 31.23 -35.65
C ASP A 106 45.41 31.25 -36.78
N ASP A 107 45.42 30.20 -37.61
CA ASP A 107 46.01 30.26 -38.94
C ASP A 107 45.06 31.12 -39.77
N LYS A 108 45.27 32.43 -39.64
CA LYS A 108 44.65 33.44 -40.47
C LYS A 108 45.48 33.56 -41.75
N PRO A 109 44.87 33.41 -42.95
CA PRO A 109 45.54 33.77 -44.20
C PRO A 109 45.83 35.28 -44.27
#